data_AF-A0A954IPG7-F1
#
_entry.id   AF-A0A954IPG7-F1
#
_cell.length_a   1.000
_cell.length_b   1.000
_cell.length_c   1.000
_cell.angle_alpha   90.00
_cell.angle_beta   90.00
_cell.angle_gamma   90.00
#
_symmetry.space_group_name_H-M   'P 1'
#
loop_
_entity.id
_entity.type
_entity.pdbx_description
1 polymer ?
#
loop_
_entity_poly.entity_id
_entity_poly.type
_entity_poly.pdbx_seq_one_letter_code
_entity_poly.pdbx_strand_id
1 'polypeptide(L)' 'ITLGQYLQPSPDHLPVERYLPPEEFDELGELARSLGFRMVASGPFVRSSYHAGELTDSMQTEPLIQLQSPDYREMNS' A
#
# COMPACT_ATOMS: atom_id res chain seq x y z
N ILE A 1 -8.04 0.74 6.58
CA ILE A 1 -7.47 1.96 7.19
C ILE A 1 -6.15 2.28 6.52
N THR A 2 -5.83 3.56 6.45
CA THR A 2 -4.70 4.11 5.72
C THR A 2 -3.94 5.04 6.66
N LEU A 3 -2.66 4.77 6.90
CA LEU A 3 -1.79 5.50 7.81
C LEU A 3 -0.62 6.04 6.98
N GLY A 4 -0.51 7.36 6.86
CA GLY A 4 0.56 7.98 6.09
C GLY A 4 0.98 9.34 6.62
N GLN A 5 2.16 9.79 6.22
CA GLN A 5 2.71 11.05 6.70
C GLN A 5 1.87 12.22 6.18
N TYR A 6 1.40 13.06 7.10
CA TYR A 6 0.83 14.34 6.73
C TYR A 6 1.95 15.23 6.15
N LEU A 7 1.71 15.71 4.94
CA LEU A 7 2.56 16.69 4.28
C LEU A 7 1.74 17.95 4.12
N GLN A 8 2.25 19.05 4.68
CA GLN A 8 1.60 20.34 4.60
C GLN A 8 1.50 20.78 3.12
N PRO A 9 0.30 21.00 2.56
CA PRO A 9 0.15 21.37 1.15
C PRO A 9 0.63 22.79 0.84
N SER A 10 0.41 23.72 1.77
CA SER A 10 0.86 25.11 1.68
C SER A 10 1.08 25.70 3.08
N PRO A 11 1.83 26.81 3.23
CA PRO A 11 2.12 27.43 4.53
C PRO A 11 0.89 27.79 5.38
N ASP A 12 -0.27 27.99 4.75
CA ASP A 12 -1.53 28.34 5.43
C ASP A 12 -2.23 27.13 6.07
N HIS A 13 -1.79 25.90 5.77
CA HIS A 13 -2.31 24.69 6.40
C HIS A 13 -1.59 24.42 7.72
N LEU A 14 -2.15 23.52 8.53
CA LEU A 14 -1.51 23.08 9.77
C LEU A 14 -0.06 22.67 9.51
N PRO A 15 0.92 23.17 10.30
CA PRO A 15 2.31 22.79 10.14
C PRO A 15 2.50 21.31 10.48
N VAL A 16 3.50 20.70 9.85
CA VAL A 16 3.93 19.35 10.24
C VAL A 16 4.60 19.43 11.61
N GLU A 17 4.01 18.78 12.61
CA GLU A 17 4.59 18.71 13.95
C GLU A 17 5.82 17.80 13.98
N ARG A 18 5.74 16.64 13.33
CA ARG A 18 6.81 15.65 13.26
C ARG A 18 6.74 14.82 11.99
N TYR A 19 7.91 14.43 11.49
CA TYR A 19 8.07 13.39 10.49
C TYR A 19 8.33 12.06 11.20
N LEU A 20 7.42 11.10 11.04
CA LEU A 20 7.60 9.77 11.60
C LEU A 20 8.66 9.00 10.81
N PRO A 21 9.56 8.26 11.48
CA PRO A 21 10.46 7.34 10.82
C PRO A 21 9.66 6.13 10.25
N PRO A 22 10.15 5.46 9.20
CA PRO A 22 9.45 4.34 8.57
C PRO A 22 9.04 3.23 9.55
N GLU A 23 9.89 2.94 10.55
CA GLU A 23 9.68 1.86 11.52
C GLU A 23 8.46 2.10 12.41
N GLU A 24 8.16 3.37 12.74
CA GLU A 24 6.94 3.70 13.50
C GLU A 24 5.66 3.42 12.69
N PHE A 25 5.72 3.50 11.35
CA PHE A 25 4.58 3.11 10.51
C PHE A 25 4.34 1.60 10.56
N ASP A 26 5.39 0.78 10.69
CA ASP A 26 5.26 -0.66 10.83
C ASP A 26 4.56 -1.03 12.14
N GLU A 27 4.99 -0.42 13.25
CA GLU A 27 4.37 -0.61 14.57
C GLU A 27 2.88 -0.21 14.58
N LEU A 28 2.55 0.94 13.99
CA LEU A 28 1.18 1.40 13.85
C LEU A 28 0.35 0.49 12.95
N GLY A 29 0.97 -0.07 11.91
CA GLY A 29 0.35 -1.05 11.02
C GLY A 29 -0.02 -2.34 11.76
N GLU A 30 0.91 -2.88 12.57
CA GLU A 30 0.64 -4.06 13.40
C GLU A 30 -0.40 -3.80 14.47
N LEU A 31 -0.35 -2.64 15.12
CA LEU A 31 -1.37 -2.24 16.08
C LEU A 31 -2.76 -2.20 15.42
N ALA A 32 -2.88 -1.57 14.25
CA ALA A 32 -4.15 -1.55 13.51
C ALA A 32 -4.63 -2.96 13.12
N ARG A 33 -3.71 -3.85 12.71
CA ARG A 33 -4.05 -5.26 12.45
C ARG A 33 -4.58 -5.95 13.72
N SER A 34 -3.90 -5.76 14.86
CA SER A 34 -4.31 -6.34 16.15
C SER A 34 -5.68 -5.83 16.64
N LEU A 35 -6.04 -4.61 16.29
CA LEU A 35 -7.35 -4.01 16.59
C LEU A 35 -8.48 -4.54 15.69
N GLY A 36 -8.15 -5.39 14.71
CA GLY A 36 -9.13 -6.07 13.85
C GLY A 36 -9.44 -5.37 12.53
N PHE A 37 -8.64 -4.37 12.13
CA PHE A 37 -8.77 -3.77 10.80
C PHE A 37 -8.34 -4.78 9.73
N ARG A 38 -9.27 -5.16 8.85
CA ARG A 38 -9.04 -6.19 7.80
C ARG A 38 -8.12 -5.74 6.67
N MET A 39 -8.10 -4.45 6.38
CA MET A 39 -7.24 -3.83 5.37
C MET A 39 -6.47 -2.71 6.04
N VAL A 40 -5.15 -2.81 6.07
CA VAL A 40 -4.25 -1.81 6.67
C VAL A 40 -3.18 -1.49 5.65
N ALA A 41 -3.10 -0.22 5.24
CA ALA A 41 -1.97 0.33 4.50
C ALA A 41 -1.28 1.34 5.41
N SER A 42 0.01 1.13 5.72
CA SER A 42 0.78 1.97 6.62
C SER A 42 2.16 2.27 6.02
N GLY A 43 2.53 3.55 5.98
CA GLY A 43 3.83 3.97 5.47
C GLY A 43 3.88 5.46 5.13
N PRO A 44 5.06 6.08 5.07
CA PRO A 44 5.20 7.54 4.94
C PRO A 44 4.51 8.10 3.69
N PHE A 45 4.54 7.37 2.57
CA PHE A 45 3.96 7.81 1.29
C PHE A 45 2.54 7.28 1.03
N VAL A 46 1.93 6.60 2.00
CA VAL A 46 0.57 6.08 1.84
C VAL A 46 -0.41 7.25 1.73
N ARG A 47 -1.33 7.16 0.75
CA ARG A 47 -2.37 8.15 0.46
C ARG A 47 -3.70 7.46 0.25
N SER A 48 -4.78 8.09 0.73
CA SER A 48 -6.14 7.55 0.63
C SER A 48 -6.68 7.51 -0.81
N SER A 49 -6.10 8.26 -1.74
CA SER A 49 -6.65 8.46 -3.09
C SER A 49 -5.95 7.68 -4.20
N TYR A 50 -4.89 6.89 -3.93
CA TYR A 50 -4.12 6.26 -5.02
C TYR A 50 -4.34 4.76 -5.18
N HIS A 51 -4.63 3.97 -4.14
CA HIS A 51 -4.71 2.51 -4.33
C HIS A 51 -5.57 1.76 -3.30
N ALA A 52 -6.86 1.60 -3.63
CA ALA A 52 -7.61 0.44 -3.13
C ALA A 52 -7.18 -0.88 -3.82
N GLY A 53 -6.32 -0.80 -4.85
CA GLY A 53 -5.83 -1.93 -5.66
C GLY A 53 -4.40 -2.40 -5.38
N GLU A 54 -3.54 -1.60 -4.74
CA GLU A 54 -2.14 -1.97 -4.41
C GLU A 54 -1.98 -2.17 -2.89
N LEU A 55 -2.73 -3.12 -2.34
CA LEU A 55 -2.36 -3.77 -1.08
C LEU A 55 -1.32 -4.87 -1.36
N THR A 56 -0.24 -4.51 -2.05
CA THR A 56 0.77 -5.46 -2.50
C THR A 56 2.15 -4.86 -2.32
N ASP A 57 2.65 -4.83 -1.08
CA ASP A 57 4.09 -4.84 -0.88
C ASP A 57 4.44 -5.57 0.43
N SER A 58 4.73 -6.86 0.28
CA SER A 58 5.51 -7.74 1.18
C SER A 58 5.22 -9.24 0.96
N MET A 59 4.39 -9.60 -0.02
CA MET A 59 4.30 -10.99 -0.51
C MET A 59 4.53 -11.03 -2.01
N GLN A 60 5.80 -11.21 -2.43
CA GLN A 60 6.27 -12.07 -3.52
C GLN A 60 7.70 -11.70 -3.94
N THR A 61 8.71 -12.29 -3.29
CA THR A 61 9.96 -12.61 -3.97
C THR A 61 9.74 -13.88 -4.78
N GLU A 62 9.34 -13.77 -6.05
CA GLU A 62 9.55 -14.82 -7.05
C GLU A 62 9.59 -14.15 -8.44
N PRO A 63 10.70 -14.21 -9.20
CA PRO A 63 10.76 -13.63 -10.54
C PRO A 63 9.99 -14.53 -11.52
N LEU A 64 8.88 -14.04 -12.08
CA LEU A 64 8.13 -14.72 -13.13
C LEU A 64 8.93 -14.69 -14.44
N ILE A 65 9.51 -15.84 -14.78
CA ILE A 65 10.03 -16.15 -16.12
C ILE A 65 8.84 -16.14 -17.10
N GLN A 66 8.98 -15.37 -18.19
CA GLN A 66 8.05 -15.34 -19.32
C GLN A 66 7.90 -16.74 -19.94
N LEU A 67 6.74 -17.37 -19.73
CA LEU A 67 6.29 -18.51 -20.52
C LEU A 67 5.19 -18.05 -21.47
N GLN A 68 5.56 -18.07 -22.75
CA GLN A 68 4.73 -17.75 -23.89
C GLN A 68 3.54 -18.73 -23.98
N SER A 69 2.38 -18.15 -24.25
CA SER A 69 1.04 -18.74 -24.32
C SER A 69 0.87 -19.78 -25.44
N PRO A 70 0.08 -20.85 -25.24
CA PRO A 70 -0.56 -21.57 -26.33
C PRO A 70 -1.91 -20.95 -26.71
N ASP A 71 -2.19 -20.98 -28.01
CA ASP A 71 -3.32 -20.43 -28.76
C ASP A 71 -4.72 -20.84 -28.24
N TYR A 72 -5.58 -19.85 -27.95
CA TYR A 72 -7.03 -20.04 -27.75
C TYR A 72 -7.78 -19.89 -29.08
N ARG A 73 -7.53 -20.80 -30.03
CA ARG A 73 -8.35 -20.93 -31.25
C ARG A 73 -8.83 -22.36 -31.44
N GLU A 74 -9.71 -22.79 -30.55
CA GLU A 74 -10.64 -23.91 -30.80
C GLU A 74 -11.69 -23.93 -29.68
N MET A 75 -12.71 -23.07 -29.78
CA MET A 75 -13.99 -23.23 -29.08
C MET A 75 -14.95 -22.14 -29.56
N ASN A 76 -15.29 -22.23 -30.84
CA ASN A 76 -16.59 -21.84 -31.41
C ASN A 76 -16.66 -22.51 -32.78
N SER A 77 -17.73 -23.26 -32.99
CA SER A 77 -18.11 -24.07 -34.17
C SER A 77 -17.83 -23.45 -35.54
#